data_AF-A0A090D124-F1
#
_entry.id   AF-A0A090D124-F1
#
_cell.length_a   1.000
_cell.length_b   1.000
_cell.length_c   1.000
_cell.angle_alpha   90.00
_cell.angle_beta   90.00
_cell.angle_gamma   90.00
#
_symmetry.space_group_name_H-M   'P 1'
#
loop_
_entity.id
_entity.type
_entity.pdbx_description
1 polymer ?
#
loop_
_entity_poly.entity_id
_entity_poly.type
_entity_poly.pdbx_seq_one_letter_code
_entity_poly.pdbx_strand_id
1 'polypeptide(L)'
;MDKSEIELQKKLLFWGLIGPFLILLSISLSSLKPSSLQEILSFSAIFGLLLSVAFDWKGAITASALFCLIVFTQIGDMNFNEMIWTFGLTFSYILSFFISSFSSKEAIQLIYAMQIESKSRLENIWRLDEKLKDMLKSQEDERRQLGTRLEESRKDLFTIKKQEEINYSIIQDHKKEIASLKELMEKQEFQLRQEREKNGALASEVKDLESLIESMEGGGPETSSLLTEFEKTLAENNRLKEELKLLHDHFNEEMSLHNNVIAGLRSELDSFIKESAKKEEEELRHQRMIHELGEHAELLINEKTLLETALNKLEEDLIREKASKNDFANEQEQLSNALKKKEEEISELHFKNDELAAQFENKEAILRQLVQEGQARVQKLEKEIKDSKQRAKDPEIEKQEFEALAKNCEKLQNENLSLSTALKESETEKMEALEEKM
;
A
#
# COMPACT_ATOMS: atom_id res chain seq x y z
N MET A 1 9.28 -4.04 -10.41
CA MET A 1 9.38 -4.42 -11.83
C MET A 1 9.07 -5.90 -11.88
N ASP A 2 7.94 -6.26 -12.46
CA ASP A 2 7.43 -7.63 -12.35
C ASP A 2 8.32 -8.60 -13.14
N LYS A 3 8.44 -9.84 -12.66
CA LYS A 3 9.23 -10.89 -13.34
C LYS A 3 8.83 -11.05 -14.82
N SER A 4 7.56 -10.83 -15.14
CA SER A 4 7.02 -10.83 -16.50
C SER A 4 7.61 -9.74 -17.42
N GLU A 5 7.88 -8.54 -16.88
CA GLU A 5 8.47 -7.43 -17.65
C GLU A 5 9.92 -7.72 -18.01
N ILE A 6 10.68 -8.33 -17.10
CA ILE A 6 12.07 -8.74 -17.35
C ILE A 6 12.12 -9.82 -18.43
N GLU A 7 11.20 -10.79 -18.42
CA GLU A 7 11.12 -11.82 -19.46
C GLU A 7 10.72 -11.25 -20.82
N LEU A 8 9.78 -10.30 -20.86
CA LEU A 8 9.38 -9.60 -22.07
C LEU A 8 10.52 -8.77 -22.66
N GLN A 9 11.26 -8.03 -21.83
CA GLN A 9 12.43 -7.27 -22.28
C GLN A 9 13.53 -8.18 -22.84
N LYS A 10 13.79 -9.33 -22.19
CA LYS A 10 14.74 -10.32 -22.71
C LYS A 10 14.31 -10.87 -24.06
N LYS A 11 13.02 -11.16 -24.25
CA LYS A 11 12.47 -11.60 -25.55
C LYS A 11 12.61 -10.50 -26.60
N LEU A 12 12.32 -9.25 -26.25
CA LEU A 12 12.47 -8.11 -27.16
C LEU A 12 13.92 -7.96 -27.65
N LEU A 13 14.88 -7.99 -26.71
CA LEU A 13 16.30 -7.89 -27.02
C LEU A 13 16.77 -9.08 -27.86
N PHE A 14 16.34 -10.28 -27.50
CA PHE A 14 16.68 -11.49 -28.24
C PHE A 14 16.21 -11.42 -29.69
N TRP A 15 14.93 -11.09 -29.91
CA TRP A 15 14.39 -10.96 -31.25
C TRP A 15 15.04 -9.80 -31.99
N GLY A 16 15.10 -8.59 -31.42
CA GLY A 16 15.70 -7.43 -32.08
C GLY A 16 17.17 -7.61 -32.49
N LEU A 17 17.93 -8.46 -31.78
CA LEU A 17 19.35 -8.69 -32.05
C LEU A 17 19.63 -9.84 -33.03
N ILE A 18 18.74 -10.85 -33.12
CA ILE A 18 19.05 -12.09 -33.86
C ILE A 18 19.25 -11.87 -35.37
N GLY A 19 18.46 -11.00 -35.99
CA GLY A 19 18.56 -10.69 -37.41
C GLY A 19 19.87 -9.97 -37.76
N PRO A 20 20.17 -8.82 -37.13
CA PRO A 20 21.43 -8.10 -37.31
C PRO A 20 22.66 -8.97 -37.00
N PHE A 21 22.58 -9.82 -35.96
CA PHE A 21 23.66 -10.74 -35.61
C PHE A 21 23.96 -11.75 -36.72
N LEU A 22 22.94 -12.35 -37.33
CA LEU A 22 23.11 -13.30 -38.43
C LEU A 22 23.71 -12.63 -39.69
N ILE A 23 23.37 -11.37 -39.94
CA ILE A 23 23.95 -10.59 -41.04
C ILE A 23 25.42 -10.29 -40.76
N LEU A 24 25.76 -9.91 -39.53
CA LEU A 24 27.13 -9.65 -39.11
C LEU A 24 27.98 -10.93 -39.16
N LEU A 25 27.41 -12.06 -38.73
CA LEU A 25 28.02 -13.39 -38.89
C LEU A 25 28.25 -13.73 -40.36
N SER A 26 27.29 -13.44 -41.24
CA SER A 26 27.40 -13.67 -42.68
C SER A 26 28.48 -12.79 -43.34
N ILE A 27 28.61 -11.53 -42.90
CA ILE A 27 29.70 -10.62 -43.31
C ILE A 27 31.05 -11.14 -42.82
N SER A 28 31.12 -11.60 -41.57
CA SER A 28 32.33 -12.19 -40.99
C SER A 28 32.78 -13.45 -41.73
N LEU A 29 31.85 -14.35 -42.05
CA LEU A 29 32.10 -15.53 -42.88
C LEU A 29 32.57 -15.15 -44.28
N SER A 30 32.05 -14.06 -44.84
CA SER A 30 32.47 -13.55 -46.15
C SER A 30 33.94 -13.10 -46.15
N SER A 31 34.48 -12.65 -45.00
CA SER A 31 35.88 -12.24 -44.85
C SER A 31 36.89 -13.39 -44.86
N LEU A 32 36.45 -14.64 -44.68
CA LEU A 32 37.35 -15.81 -44.69
C LEU A 32 37.88 -16.14 -46.08
N LYS A 33 37.19 -15.71 -47.14
CA LYS A 33 37.59 -15.91 -48.53
C LYS A 33 37.48 -14.60 -49.29
N PRO A 34 38.58 -13.81 -49.41
CA PRO A 34 38.53 -12.52 -50.07
C PRO A 34 38.13 -12.72 -51.54
N SER A 35 37.04 -12.08 -51.92
CA SER A 35 36.57 -12.00 -53.30
C SER A 35 36.37 -10.53 -53.65
N SER A 36 36.58 -10.17 -54.92
CA SER A 36 36.33 -8.82 -55.42
C SER A 36 34.88 -8.34 -55.22
N LEU A 37 33.96 -9.27 -54.94
CA LEU A 37 32.54 -9.01 -54.73
C LEU A 37 32.17 -8.78 -53.27
N GLN A 38 33.08 -9.00 -52.33
CA GLN A 38 32.80 -8.90 -50.91
C GLN A 38 32.33 -7.50 -50.51
N GLU A 39 32.93 -6.45 -51.08
CA GLU A 39 32.55 -5.07 -50.78
C GLU A 39 31.11 -4.79 -51.24
N ILE A 40 30.79 -5.11 -52.50
CA ILE A 40 29.46 -4.90 -53.08
C ILE A 40 28.39 -5.72 -52.33
N LEU A 41 28.69 -6.99 -52.02
CA LEU A 41 27.80 -7.85 -51.26
C LEU A 41 27.56 -7.33 -49.85
N SER A 42 28.59 -6.86 -49.16
CA SER A 42 28.48 -6.30 -47.80
C SER A 42 27.65 -5.00 -47.78
N PHE A 43 27.87 -4.10 -48.74
CA PHE A 43 27.07 -2.89 -48.88
C PHE A 43 25.60 -3.21 -49.20
N SER A 44 25.36 -4.16 -50.11
CA SER A 44 24.00 -4.59 -50.45
C SER A 44 23.32 -5.31 -49.27
N ALA A 45 24.08 -6.00 -48.41
CA ALA A 45 23.56 -6.63 -47.21
C ALA A 45 23.10 -5.61 -46.17
N ILE A 46 23.88 -4.55 -45.96
CA ILE A 46 23.50 -3.44 -45.06
C ILE A 46 22.26 -2.72 -45.60
N PHE A 47 22.22 -2.42 -46.90
CA PHE A 47 21.07 -1.78 -47.52
C PHE A 47 19.82 -2.67 -47.49
N GLY A 48 20.00 -3.97 -47.73
CA GLY A 48 18.94 -4.98 -47.64
C GLY A 48 18.38 -5.11 -46.22
N LEU A 49 19.24 -5.02 -45.20
CA LEU A 49 18.83 -4.97 -43.80
C LEU A 49 17.92 -3.76 -43.53
N LEU A 50 18.35 -2.57 -43.92
CA LEU A 50 17.55 -1.35 -43.76
C LEU A 50 16.19 -1.46 -44.46
N LEU A 51 16.16 -2.02 -45.67
CA LEU A 51 14.93 -2.24 -46.42
C LEU A 51 14.00 -3.25 -45.71
N SER A 52 14.57 -4.34 -45.17
CA SER A 52 13.84 -5.39 -44.47
C SER A 52 13.21 -4.92 -43.15
N VAL A 53 13.86 -3.96 -42.47
CA VAL A 53 13.34 -3.34 -41.26
C VAL A 53 12.26 -2.30 -41.58
N ALA A 54 12.44 -1.52 -42.66
CA ALA A 54 11.52 -0.44 -43.00
C ALA A 54 10.21 -0.91 -43.65
N PHE A 55 10.22 -2.01 -44.41
CA PHE A 55 9.09 -2.45 -45.22
C PHE A 55 8.60 -3.87 -44.90
N ASP A 56 8.92 -4.39 -43.71
CA ASP A 56 8.54 -5.73 -43.24
C ASP A 56 8.85 -6.84 -44.27
N TRP A 57 7.92 -7.78 -44.46
CA TRP A 57 8.02 -8.91 -45.38
C TRP A 57 8.21 -8.47 -46.84
N LYS A 58 7.59 -7.34 -47.22
CA LYS A 58 7.75 -6.79 -48.58
C LYS A 58 9.19 -6.33 -48.78
N GLY A 59 9.79 -5.72 -47.75
CA GLY A 59 11.20 -5.33 -47.70
C GLY A 59 12.16 -6.52 -47.79
N ALA A 60 11.86 -7.61 -47.09
CA ALA A 60 12.67 -8.83 -47.16
C ALA A 60 12.64 -9.46 -48.57
N ILE A 61 11.48 -9.50 -49.23
CA ILE A 61 11.35 -10.01 -50.60
C ILE A 61 12.12 -9.11 -51.58
N THR A 62 11.96 -7.79 -51.49
CA THR A 62 12.64 -6.85 -52.40
C THR A 62 14.15 -6.85 -52.18
N ALA A 63 14.62 -6.89 -50.93
CA ALA A 63 16.03 -7.04 -50.60
C ALA A 63 16.60 -8.36 -51.14
N SER A 64 15.89 -9.48 -50.95
CA SER A 64 16.31 -10.79 -51.44
C SER A 64 16.36 -10.84 -52.97
N ALA A 65 15.38 -10.25 -53.66
CA ALA A 65 15.35 -10.17 -55.12
C ALA A 65 16.51 -9.32 -55.66
N LEU A 66 16.78 -8.17 -55.03
CA LEU A 66 17.88 -7.29 -55.40
C LEU A 66 19.24 -7.97 -55.17
N PHE A 67 19.38 -8.69 -54.06
CA PHE A 67 20.59 -9.46 -53.74
C PHE A 67 20.81 -10.62 -54.73
N CYS A 68 19.75 -11.34 -55.10
CA CYS A 68 19.81 -12.38 -56.14
C CYS A 68 20.22 -11.82 -57.51
N LEU A 69 19.72 -10.64 -57.88
CA LEU A 69 20.04 -9.99 -59.14
C LEU A 69 21.53 -9.61 -59.20
N ILE A 70 22.08 -9.06 -58.12
CA ILE A 70 23.51 -8.75 -58.00
C ILE A 70 24.34 -10.02 -58.19
N VAL A 71 23.98 -11.12 -57.51
CA VAL A 71 24.69 -12.39 -57.64
C VAL A 71 24.58 -12.96 -59.06
N PHE A 72 23.40 -12.92 -59.67
CA PHE A 72 23.16 -13.46 -61.01
C PHE A 72 23.97 -12.76 -62.10
N THR A 73 24.15 -11.43 -61.99
CA THR A 73 25.00 -10.67 -62.92
C THR A 73 26.49 -11.02 -62.84
N GLN A 74 26.92 -11.70 -61.76
CA GLN A 74 28.33 -12.01 -61.48
C GLN A 74 28.66 -13.50 -61.63
N ILE A 75 27.67 -14.37 -61.86
CA ILE A 75 27.87 -15.82 -61.99
C ILE A 75 28.75 -16.20 -63.19
N GLY A 76 28.75 -15.40 -64.26
CA GLY A 76 29.45 -15.70 -65.51
C GLY A 76 30.97 -15.81 -65.39
N ASP A 77 31.56 -15.14 -64.40
CA ASP A 77 33.01 -15.00 -64.26
C ASP A 77 33.61 -15.87 -63.13
N MET A 78 32.80 -16.71 -62.48
CA MET A 78 33.21 -17.48 -61.28
C MET A 78 33.61 -18.92 -61.58
N ASN A 79 34.62 -19.41 -60.86
CA ASN A 79 34.92 -20.85 -60.81
C ASN A 79 33.83 -21.61 -60.06
N PHE A 80 33.63 -22.91 -60.36
CA PHE A 80 32.61 -23.74 -59.72
C PHE A 80 32.68 -23.74 -58.18
N ASN A 81 33.89 -23.74 -57.61
CA ASN A 81 34.09 -23.69 -56.16
C ASN A 81 33.71 -22.32 -55.56
N GLU A 82 33.92 -21.23 -56.30
CA GLU A 82 33.47 -19.89 -55.90
C GLU A 82 31.96 -19.74 -56.03
N MET A 83 31.37 -20.37 -57.05
CA MET A 83 29.92 -20.39 -57.25
C MET A 83 29.19 -21.06 -56.08
N ILE A 84 29.67 -22.23 -55.62
CA ILE A 84 29.09 -22.92 -54.46
C ILE A 84 29.22 -22.07 -53.19
N TRP A 85 30.38 -21.45 -52.98
CA TRP A 85 30.62 -20.58 -51.82
C TRP A 85 29.71 -19.34 -51.83
N THR A 86 29.65 -18.64 -52.97
CA THR A 86 28.79 -17.46 -53.16
C THR A 86 27.33 -17.84 -52.98
N PHE A 87 26.88 -18.98 -53.51
CA PHE A 87 25.51 -19.46 -53.33
C PHE A 87 25.18 -19.70 -51.85
N GLY A 88 26.08 -20.33 -51.09
CA GLY A 88 25.92 -20.54 -49.65
C GLY A 88 25.80 -19.23 -48.88
N LEU A 89 26.66 -18.26 -49.18
CA LEU A 89 26.59 -16.92 -48.58
C LEU A 89 25.30 -16.20 -48.96
N THR A 90 24.90 -16.23 -50.22
CA THR A 90 23.65 -15.63 -50.72
C THR A 90 22.44 -16.20 -50.01
N PHE A 91 22.39 -17.53 -49.86
CA PHE A 91 21.31 -18.18 -49.11
C PHE A 91 21.30 -17.75 -47.64
N SER A 92 22.47 -17.62 -47.00
CA SER A 92 22.60 -17.11 -45.63
C SER A 92 22.07 -15.68 -45.49
N TYR A 93 22.42 -14.78 -46.42
CA TYR A 93 21.94 -13.39 -46.41
C TYR A 93 20.43 -13.30 -46.61
N ILE A 94 19.88 -14.05 -47.56
CA ILE A 94 18.43 -14.12 -47.80
C ILE A 94 17.69 -14.61 -46.55
N LEU A 95 18.17 -15.71 -45.96
CA LEU A 95 17.60 -16.24 -44.72
C LEU A 95 17.69 -15.22 -43.58
N SER A 96 18.80 -14.49 -43.48
CA SER A 96 18.99 -13.45 -42.48
C SER A 96 18.03 -12.26 -42.67
N PHE A 97 17.71 -11.86 -43.90
CA PHE A 97 16.69 -10.83 -44.17
C PHE A 97 15.29 -11.29 -43.73
N PHE A 98 14.93 -12.54 -44.01
CA PHE A 98 13.65 -13.09 -43.56
C PHE A 98 13.57 -13.18 -42.04
N ILE A 99 14.62 -13.70 -41.39
CA ILE A 99 14.69 -13.77 -39.93
C ILE A 99 14.63 -12.36 -39.32
N SER A 100 15.36 -11.39 -39.86
CA SER A 100 15.33 -10.00 -39.40
C SER A 100 13.95 -9.36 -39.54
N SER A 101 13.24 -9.67 -40.63
CA SER A 101 11.88 -9.16 -40.86
C SER A 101 10.87 -9.77 -39.87
N PHE A 102 10.91 -11.09 -39.65
CA PHE A 102 10.06 -11.75 -38.66
C PHE A 102 10.33 -11.26 -37.24
N SER A 103 11.61 -11.15 -36.89
CA SER A 103 12.06 -10.62 -35.61
C SER A 103 11.53 -9.20 -35.37
N SER A 104 11.69 -8.30 -36.35
CA SER A 104 11.23 -6.91 -36.23
C SER A 104 9.73 -6.84 -36.00
N LYS A 105 8.96 -7.66 -36.71
CA LYS A 105 7.51 -7.71 -36.57
C LYS A 105 7.07 -8.19 -35.18
N GLU A 106 7.68 -9.25 -34.67
CA GLU A 106 7.41 -9.75 -33.30
C GLU A 106 7.82 -8.72 -32.24
N ALA A 107 8.98 -8.07 -32.42
CA ALA A 107 9.43 -7.01 -31.52
C ALA A 107 8.45 -5.82 -31.49
N ILE A 108 7.97 -5.38 -32.65
CA ILE A 108 6.98 -4.29 -32.77
C ILE A 108 5.66 -4.70 -32.11
N GLN A 109 5.16 -5.91 -32.34
CA GLN A 109 3.93 -6.41 -31.69
C GLN A 109 4.07 -6.47 -30.17
N LEU A 110 5.23 -6.90 -29.67
CA LEU A 110 5.53 -6.92 -28.25
C LEU A 110 5.53 -5.51 -27.65
N ILE A 111 6.13 -4.54 -28.35
CA ILE A 111 6.14 -3.12 -27.95
C ILE A 111 4.70 -2.58 -27.89
N TYR A 112 3.87 -2.86 -28.90
CA TYR A 112 2.47 -2.43 -28.89
C TYR A 112 1.69 -3.05 -27.73
N ALA A 113 1.89 -4.35 -27.44
CA ALA A 113 1.25 -5.01 -26.30
C ALA A 113 1.65 -4.34 -24.97
N MET A 114 2.95 -4.08 -24.77
CA MET A 114 3.44 -3.37 -23.59
C MET A 114 2.91 -1.93 -23.51
N GLN A 115 2.74 -1.25 -24.64
CA GLN A 115 2.19 0.11 -24.67
C GLN A 115 0.70 0.13 -24.33
N ILE A 116 -0.07 -0.85 -24.77
CA ILE A 116 -1.49 -1.00 -24.42
C ILE A 116 -1.63 -1.33 -22.93
N GLU A 117 -0.82 -2.25 -22.42
CA GLU A 117 -0.84 -2.62 -21.01
C GLU A 117 -0.45 -1.44 -20.11
N SER A 118 0.61 -0.71 -20.45
CA SER A 118 1.03 0.49 -19.70
C SER A 118 -0.02 1.60 -19.73
N LYS A 119 -0.69 1.82 -20.87
CA LYS A 119 -1.83 2.76 -20.96
C LYS A 119 -2.99 2.33 -20.06
N SER A 120 -3.34 1.04 -20.05
CA SER A 120 -4.41 0.51 -19.19
C SER A 120 -4.05 0.63 -17.71
N ARG A 121 -2.79 0.34 -17.33
CA ARG A 121 -2.30 0.53 -15.97
C ARG A 121 -2.37 2.00 -15.56
N LEU A 122 -1.96 2.90 -16.44
CA LEU A 122 -2.03 4.35 -16.19
C LEU A 122 -3.48 4.82 -16.02
N GLU A 123 -4.41 4.37 -16.87
CA GLU A 123 -5.84 4.68 -16.75
C GLU A 123 -6.44 4.17 -15.44
N ASN A 124 -6.06 2.95 -15.01
CA ASN A 124 -6.46 2.43 -13.71
C ASN A 124 -5.92 3.26 -12.55
N ILE A 125 -4.66 3.72 -12.63
CA ILE A 125 -4.08 4.61 -11.62
C ILE A 125 -4.83 5.95 -11.60
N TRP A 126 -5.15 6.52 -12.75
CA TRP A 126 -5.95 7.74 -12.85
C TRP A 126 -7.34 7.58 -12.23
N ARG A 127 -8.01 6.46 -12.49
CA ARG A 127 -9.33 6.16 -11.90
C ARG A 127 -9.26 5.96 -10.38
N LEU A 128 -8.16 5.40 -9.88
CA LEU A 128 -7.91 5.28 -8.43
C LEU A 128 -7.67 6.65 -7.80
N ASP A 129 -6.90 7.53 -8.45
CA ASP A 129 -6.68 8.91 -7.99
C ASP A 129 -8.00 9.71 -7.95
N GLU A 130 -8.85 9.55 -8.96
CA GLU A 130 -10.18 10.17 -9.00
C GLU A 130 -11.08 9.67 -7.85
N LYS A 131 -11.11 8.36 -7.61
CA LYS A 131 -11.83 7.79 -6.46
C LYS A 131 -11.29 8.30 -5.12
N LEU A 132 -9.98 8.43 -4.97
CA LEU A 132 -9.37 8.97 -3.75
C LEU A 132 -9.78 10.44 -3.53
N LYS A 133 -9.81 11.24 -4.59
CA LYS A 133 -10.29 12.64 -4.53
C LYS A 133 -11.77 12.72 -4.14
N ASP A 134 -12.61 11.84 -4.66
CA ASP A 134 -14.03 11.82 -4.31
C ASP A 134 -14.26 11.39 -2.86
N MET A 135 -13.54 10.37 -2.39
CA MET A 135 -13.59 10.00 -0.97
C MET A 135 -13.11 11.13 -0.06
N LEU A 136 -12.05 11.84 -0.44
CA LEU A 136 -11.52 12.96 0.34
C LEU A 136 -12.53 14.12 0.41
N LYS A 137 -13.23 14.43 -0.69
CA LYS A 137 -14.33 15.39 -0.69
C LYS A 137 -15.49 14.95 0.20
N SER A 138 -15.91 13.68 0.09
CA SER A 138 -16.97 13.12 0.94
C SER A 138 -16.62 13.23 2.43
N GLN A 139 -15.37 12.93 2.78
CA GLN A 139 -14.87 13.05 4.16
C GLN A 139 -14.84 14.51 4.63
N GLU A 140 -14.50 15.45 3.74
CA GLU A 140 -14.54 16.88 4.08
C GLU A 140 -15.97 17.37 4.29
N ASP A 141 -16.92 16.91 3.49
CA ASP A 141 -18.34 17.23 3.64
C ASP A 141 -18.94 16.63 4.92
N GLU A 142 -18.60 15.39 5.27
CA GLU A 142 -18.97 14.77 6.56
C GLU A 142 -18.39 15.56 7.74
N ARG A 143 -17.12 15.99 7.66
CA ARG A 143 -16.52 16.85 8.70
C ARG A 143 -17.24 18.18 8.84
N ARG A 144 -17.67 18.79 7.72
CA ARG A 144 -18.46 20.02 7.75
C ARG A 144 -19.82 19.80 8.41
N GLN A 145 -20.51 18.71 8.07
CA GLN A 145 -21.81 18.35 8.68
C GLN A 145 -21.68 18.05 10.18
N LEU A 146 -20.64 17.33 10.59
CA LEU A 146 -20.36 17.10 12.01
C LEU A 146 -20.02 18.41 12.72
N GLY A 147 -19.25 19.30 12.08
CA GLY A 147 -18.96 20.63 12.59
C GLY A 147 -20.22 21.46 12.84
N THR A 148 -21.16 21.48 11.89
CA THR A 148 -22.44 22.19 12.06
C THR A 148 -23.30 21.58 13.16
N ARG A 149 -23.40 20.25 13.24
CA ARG A 149 -24.14 19.57 14.32
C ARG A 149 -23.55 19.83 15.71
N LEU A 150 -22.24 19.93 15.80
CA LEU A 150 -21.53 20.23 17.06
C LEU A 150 -21.77 21.69 17.47
N GLU A 151 -21.79 22.63 16.52
CA GLU A 151 -22.18 24.01 16.79
C GLU A 151 -23.65 24.14 17.23
N GLU A 152 -24.57 23.42 16.59
CA GLU A 152 -25.99 23.36 16.99
C GLU A 152 -26.13 22.80 18.40
N SER A 153 -25.51 21.65 18.69
CA SER A 153 -25.51 21.05 20.03
C SER A 153 -24.91 21.98 21.08
N ARG A 154 -23.88 22.76 20.71
CA ARG A 154 -23.27 23.76 21.60
C ARG A 154 -24.22 24.93 21.88
N LYS A 155 -25.01 25.38 20.89
CA LYS A 155 -26.04 26.41 21.08
C LYS A 155 -27.15 25.89 21.99
N ASP A 156 -27.58 24.63 21.82
CA ASP A 156 -28.61 24.00 22.64
C ASP A 156 -28.15 23.83 24.09
N LEU A 157 -26.89 23.44 24.32
CA LEU A 157 -26.32 23.40 25.67
C LEU A 157 -26.29 24.78 26.33
N PHE A 158 -26.00 25.84 25.56
CA PHE A 158 -26.01 27.20 26.07
C PHE A 158 -27.43 27.67 26.43
N THR A 159 -28.45 27.34 25.63
CA THR A 159 -29.84 27.68 25.93
C THR A 159 -30.35 26.90 27.14
N ILE A 160 -30.04 25.61 27.25
CA ILE A 160 -30.38 24.78 28.42
C ILE A 160 -29.74 25.37 29.68
N LYS A 161 -28.44 25.69 29.65
CA LYS A 161 -27.76 26.29 30.81
C LYS A 161 -28.39 27.62 31.23
N LYS A 162 -28.76 28.46 30.27
CA LYS A 162 -29.47 29.72 30.54
C LYS A 162 -30.86 29.45 31.15
N GLN A 163 -31.57 28.44 30.65
CA GLN A 163 -32.86 28.03 31.20
C GLN A 163 -32.72 27.50 32.64
N GLU A 164 -31.65 26.76 32.93
CA GLU A 164 -31.33 26.27 34.26
C GLU A 164 -31.07 27.42 35.25
N GLU A 165 -30.32 28.44 34.84
CA GLU A 165 -30.10 29.66 35.62
C GLU A 165 -31.43 30.40 35.90
N ILE A 166 -32.30 30.51 34.90
CA ILE A 166 -33.64 31.09 35.06
C ILE A 166 -34.48 30.26 36.04
N ASN A 167 -34.54 28.94 35.86
CA ASN A 167 -35.29 28.05 36.73
C ASN A 167 -34.78 28.12 38.18
N TYR A 168 -33.47 28.23 38.39
CA TYR A 168 -32.90 28.41 39.72
C TYR A 168 -33.35 29.72 40.38
N SER A 169 -33.41 30.83 39.63
CA SER A 169 -33.95 32.10 40.13
C SER A 169 -35.44 32.00 40.51
N ILE A 170 -36.25 31.36 39.67
CA ILE A 170 -37.68 31.11 39.94
C ILE A 170 -37.86 30.28 41.20
N ILE A 171 -37.07 29.21 41.37
CA ILE A 171 -37.10 28.37 42.58
C ILE A 171 -36.75 29.19 43.82
N GLN A 172 -35.76 30.09 43.73
CA GLN A 172 -35.43 30.97 44.85
C GLN A 172 -36.57 31.93 45.20
N ASP A 173 -37.23 32.50 44.19
CA ASP A 173 -38.34 33.43 44.43
C ASP A 173 -39.58 32.71 44.98
N HIS A 174 -39.94 31.53 44.45
CA HIS A 174 -40.98 30.68 45.03
C HIS A 174 -40.64 30.27 46.47
N LYS A 175 -39.37 30.00 46.79
CA LYS A 175 -38.95 29.69 48.15
C LYS A 175 -39.15 30.87 49.10
N LYS A 176 -38.92 32.10 48.65
CA LYS A 176 -39.20 33.31 49.44
C LYS A 176 -40.71 33.51 49.62
N GLU A 177 -41.51 33.27 48.58
CA GLU A 177 -42.97 33.41 48.62
C GLU A 177 -43.62 32.36 49.53
N ILE A 178 -43.15 31.11 49.50
CA ILE A 178 -43.59 30.07 50.44
C ILE A 178 -43.23 30.47 51.88
N ALA A 179 -42.05 31.06 52.10
CA ALA A 179 -41.65 31.53 53.43
C ALA A 179 -42.55 32.67 53.94
N SER A 180 -42.89 33.63 53.08
CA SER A 180 -43.80 34.74 53.46
C SER A 180 -45.24 34.25 53.68
N LEU A 181 -45.73 33.31 52.86
CA LEU A 181 -47.04 32.68 53.07
C LEU A 181 -47.09 31.91 54.38
N LYS A 182 -46.01 31.19 54.73
CA LYS A 182 -45.91 30.48 56.00
C LYS A 182 -45.96 31.45 57.19
N GLU A 183 -45.25 32.57 57.12
CA GLU A 183 -45.30 33.61 58.15
C GLU A 183 -46.71 34.21 58.29
N LEU A 184 -47.41 34.42 57.16
CA LEU A 184 -48.79 34.89 57.13
C LEU A 184 -49.76 33.88 57.75
N MET A 185 -49.60 32.59 57.45
CA MET A 185 -50.36 31.50 58.06
C MET A 185 -50.13 31.42 59.57
N GLU A 186 -48.87 31.49 60.03
CA GLU A 186 -48.55 31.49 61.46
C GLU A 186 -49.20 32.70 62.18
N LYS A 187 -49.21 33.87 61.52
CA LYS A 187 -49.87 35.07 62.05
C LYS A 187 -51.39 34.91 62.11
N GLN A 188 -52.02 34.30 61.11
CA GLN A 188 -53.46 34.00 61.12
C GLN A 188 -53.81 32.95 62.18
N GLU A 189 -53.02 31.90 62.34
CA GLU A 189 -53.22 30.91 63.43
C GLU A 189 -53.13 31.57 64.80
N PHE A 190 -52.18 32.49 65.00
CA PHE A 190 -52.06 33.24 66.25
C PHE A 190 -53.30 34.11 66.52
N GLN A 191 -53.83 34.80 65.49
CA GLN A 191 -55.07 35.57 65.60
C GLN A 191 -56.27 34.68 65.94
N LEU A 192 -56.41 33.52 65.26
CA LEU A 192 -57.48 32.55 65.53
C LEU A 192 -57.40 31.97 66.95
N ARG A 193 -56.19 31.72 67.48
CA ARG A 193 -56.03 31.31 68.88
C ARG A 193 -56.48 32.41 69.84
N GLN A 194 -56.10 33.66 69.59
CA GLN A 194 -56.51 34.79 70.42
C GLN A 194 -58.03 34.99 70.39
N GLU A 195 -58.68 34.83 69.23
CA GLU A 195 -60.14 34.88 69.14
C GLU A 195 -60.81 33.69 69.84
N ARG A 196 -60.25 32.48 69.74
CA ARG A 196 -60.76 31.32 70.50
C ARG A 196 -60.66 31.53 72.01
N GLU A 197 -59.58 32.14 72.50
CA GLU A 197 -59.43 32.49 73.92
C GLU A 197 -60.46 33.54 74.35
N LYS A 198 -60.69 34.58 73.53
CA LYS A 198 -61.75 35.58 73.78
C LYS A 198 -63.15 34.96 73.77
N ASN A 199 -63.44 34.10 72.81
CA ASN A 199 -64.71 33.38 72.72
C ASN A 199 -64.89 32.41 73.89
N GLY A 200 -63.82 31.78 74.37
CA GLY A 200 -63.83 30.97 75.59
C GLY A 200 -64.16 31.78 76.84
N ALA A 201 -63.62 33.00 76.95
CA ALA A 201 -63.95 33.93 78.04
C ALA A 201 -65.40 34.42 77.98
N LEU A 202 -65.89 34.76 76.78
CA LEU A 202 -67.30 35.10 76.55
C LEU A 202 -68.24 33.93 76.87
N ALA A 203 -67.86 32.69 76.52
CA ALA A 203 -68.64 31.51 76.84
C ALA A 203 -68.72 31.24 78.37
N SER A 204 -67.66 31.54 79.13
CA SER A 204 -67.74 31.51 80.60
C SER A 204 -68.63 32.63 81.16
N GLU A 205 -68.62 33.81 80.55
CA GLU A 205 -69.45 34.94 80.97
C GLU A 205 -70.95 34.69 80.68
N VAL A 206 -71.26 34.06 79.54
CA VAL A 206 -72.62 33.59 79.21
C VAL A 206 -73.07 32.51 80.18
N LYS A 207 -72.19 31.58 80.58
CA LYS A 207 -72.50 30.55 81.57
C LYS A 207 -72.73 31.13 82.97
N ASP A 208 -72.00 32.19 83.34
CA ASP A 208 -72.22 32.91 84.59
C ASP A 208 -73.54 33.71 84.56
N LEU A 209 -73.92 34.27 83.41
CA LEU A 209 -75.22 34.92 83.20
C LEU A 209 -76.39 33.93 83.18
N GLU A 210 -76.23 32.74 82.59
CA GLU A 210 -77.21 31.65 82.66
C GLU A 210 -77.43 31.19 84.10
N SER A 211 -76.37 31.11 84.92
CA SER A 211 -76.49 30.79 86.35
C SER A 211 -77.18 31.89 87.17
N LEU A 212 -77.16 33.14 86.70
CA LEU A 212 -77.84 34.28 87.32
C LEU A 212 -79.34 34.29 87.00
N ILE A 213 -79.71 33.88 85.78
CA ILE A 213 -81.11 33.76 85.34
C ILE A 213 -81.79 32.58 86.04
N GLU A 214 -81.08 31.47 86.27
CA GLU A 214 -81.57 30.32 87.02
C GLU A 214 -81.80 30.61 88.52
N SER A 215 -81.32 31.77 89.02
CA SER A 215 -81.51 32.24 90.40
C SER A 215 -82.66 33.25 90.60
N MET A 216 -83.34 33.69 89.52
CA MET A 216 -84.36 34.75 89.57
C MET A 216 -85.78 34.33 89.14
N GLU A 217 -86.08 33.06 88.93
CA GLU A 217 -87.44 32.60 88.64
C GLU A 217 -88.06 31.82 89.80
N GLY A 218 -88.69 32.57 90.72
CA GLY A 218 -89.47 32.01 91.83
C GLY A 218 -90.44 33.01 92.45
N GLY A 219 -91.61 33.20 91.82
CA GLY A 219 -92.80 33.78 92.46
C GLY A 219 -93.56 34.81 91.63
N GLY A 220 -94.69 34.40 91.03
CA GLY A 220 -95.70 35.31 90.47
C GLY A 220 -96.53 36.01 91.57
N PRO A 221 -97.73 36.59 91.31
CA PRO A 221 -98.52 36.61 90.07
C PRO A 221 -98.99 38.05 89.68
N GLU A 222 -99.42 38.31 88.43
CA GLU A 222 -100.54 39.25 88.18
C GLU A 222 -100.99 39.25 86.72
N THR A 223 -102.22 38.77 86.52
CA THR A 223 -102.95 38.75 85.27
C THR A 223 -103.48 40.14 84.92
N SER A 224 -102.61 40.95 84.33
CA SER A 224 -102.94 42.05 83.38
C SER A 224 -101.72 42.48 82.54
N SER A 225 -100.61 41.73 82.58
CA SER A 225 -99.43 41.86 81.70
C SER A 225 -99.49 40.95 80.46
N LEU A 226 -100.40 39.97 80.42
CA LEU A 226 -100.41 38.94 79.37
C LEU A 226 -100.64 39.47 77.94
N LEU A 227 -101.18 40.68 77.77
CA LEU A 227 -101.34 41.30 76.44
C LEU A 227 -100.08 42.03 75.98
N THR A 228 -99.39 42.73 76.88
CA THR A 228 -98.08 43.35 76.59
C THR A 228 -96.98 42.29 76.52
N GLU A 229 -97.12 41.18 77.22
CA GLU A 229 -96.21 40.02 77.18
C GLU A 229 -96.43 39.18 75.91
N PHE A 230 -97.66 39.13 75.37
CA PHE A 230 -97.91 38.57 74.03
C PHE A 230 -97.35 39.48 72.92
N GLU A 231 -97.48 40.80 73.03
CA GLU A 231 -96.83 41.74 72.09
C GLU A 231 -95.31 41.71 72.21
N LYS A 232 -94.77 41.54 73.42
CA LYS A 232 -93.34 41.41 73.68
C LYS A 232 -92.79 40.09 73.13
N THR A 233 -93.47 38.96 73.35
CA THR A 233 -93.10 37.67 72.75
C THR A 233 -93.28 37.64 71.23
N LEU A 234 -94.25 38.38 70.66
CA LEU A 234 -94.42 38.51 69.22
C LEU A 234 -93.34 39.42 68.59
N ALA A 235 -92.92 40.48 69.30
CA ALA A 235 -91.76 41.29 68.93
C ALA A 235 -90.45 40.51 69.05
N GLU A 236 -90.31 39.66 70.07
CA GLU A 236 -89.15 38.80 70.29
C GLU A 236 -89.08 37.66 69.26
N ASN A 237 -90.23 37.11 68.85
CA ASN A 237 -90.30 36.12 67.77
C ASN A 237 -89.98 36.74 66.39
N ASN A 238 -90.41 37.98 66.13
CA ASN A 238 -89.99 38.71 64.94
C ASN A 238 -88.49 39.03 64.94
N ARG A 239 -87.93 39.37 66.11
CA ARG A 239 -86.49 39.60 66.29
C ARG A 239 -85.69 38.31 66.09
N LEU A 240 -86.14 37.20 66.67
CA LEU A 240 -85.57 35.87 66.44
C LEU A 240 -85.65 35.47 64.97
N LYS A 241 -86.74 35.80 64.28
CA LYS A 241 -86.89 35.53 62.84
C LYS A 241 -85.93 36.37 61.98
N GLU A 242 -85.66 37.61 62.37
CA GLU A 242 -84.61 38.44 61.77
C GLU A 242 -83.21 37.90 62.06
N GLU A 243 -82.94 37.46 63.29
CA GLU A 243 -81.67 36.81 63.65
C GLU A 243 -81.48 35.49 62.89
N LEU A 244 -82.53 34.69 62.71
CA LEU A 244 -82.48 33.45 61.94
C LEU A 244 -82.25 33.73 60.45
N LYS A 245 -82.80 34.83 59.93
CA LYS A 245 -82.55 35.28 58.57
C LYS A 245 -81.12 35.76 58.39
N LEU A 246 -80.60 36.57 59.31
CA LEU A 246 -79.19 37.01 59.32
C LEU A 246 -78.23 35.81 59.43
N LEU A 247 -78.55 34.83 60.28
CA LEU A 247 -77.77 33.60 60.42
C LEU A 247 -77.81 32.76 59.13
N HIS A 248 -78.97 32.70 58.47
CA HIS A 248 -79.11 32.00 57.19
C HIS A 248 -78.35 32.71 56.06
N ASP A 249 -78.41 34.04 56.00
CA ASP A 249 -77.67 34.85 55.04
C ASP A 249 -76.15 34.72 55.27
N HIS A 250 -75.71 34.74 56.54
CA HIS A 250 -74.31 34.51 56.91
C HIS A 250 -73.83 33.10 56.54
N PHE A 251 -74.64 32.07 56.81
CA PHE A 251 -74.33 30.69 56.43
C PHE A 251 -74.24 30.51 54.91
N ASN A 252 -75.12 31.17 54.14
CA ASN A 252 -75.05 31.14 52.68
C ASN A 252 -73.79 31.85 52.15
N GLU A 253 -73.37 32.94 52.79
CA GLU A 253 -72.13 33.64 52.47
C GLU A 253 -70.89 32.79 52.78
N GLU A 254 -70.90 32.11 53.94
CA GLU A 254 -69.84 31.19 54.34
C GLU A 254 -69.76 29.95 53.43
N MET A 255 -70.90 29.39 53.04
CA MET A 255 -70.98 28.30 52.04
C MET A 255 -70.50 28.74 50.66
N SER A 256 -70.77 29.99 50.26
CA SER A 256 -70.25 30.57 49.01
C SER A 256 -68.72 30.68 49.05
N LEU A 257 -68.16 31.17 50.15
CA LEU A 257 -66.72 31.22 50.38
C LEU A 257 -66.09 29.82 50.36
N HIS A 258 -66.69 28.85 51.05
CA HIS A 258 -66.22 27.46 51.05
C HIS A 258 -66.22 26.85 49.65
N ASN A 259 -67.28 27.07 48.87
CA ASN A 259 -67.35 26.59 47.49
C ASN A 259 -66.27 27.23 46.60
N ASN A 260 -65.97 28.52 46.79
CA ASN A 260 -64.89 29.20 46.07
C ASN A 260 -63.50 28.63 46.44
N VAL A 261 -63.27 28.33 47.73
CA VAL A 261 -62.03 27.68 48.18
C VAL A 261 -61.90 26.27 47.60
N ILE A 262 -62.98 25.48 47.61
CA ILE A 262 -62.99 24.13 47.03
C ILE A 262 -62.72 24.19 45.51
N ALA A 263 -63.31 25.16 44.80
CA ALA A 263 -63.03 25.38 43.38
C ALA A 263 -61.56 25.78 43.13
N GLY A 264 -60.98 26.65 43.97
CA GLY A 264 -59.56 27.03 43.92
C GLY A 264 -58.64 25.82 44.10
N LEU A 265 -58.86 25.03 45.16
CA LEU A 265 -58.08 23.82 45.45
C LEU A 265 -58.19 22.76 44.35
N ARG A 266 -59.37 22.60 43.72
CA ARG A 266 -59.52 21.71 42.56
C ARG A 266 -58.72 22.19 41.36
N SER A 267 -58.71 23.50 41.09
CA SER A 267 -57.93 24.08 40.00
C SER A 267 -56.42 23.92 40.23
N GLU A 268 -55.94 24.08 41.47
CA GLU A 268 -54.54 23.85 41.83
C GLU A 268 -54.16 22.37 41.74
N LEU A 269 -55.05 21.46 42.15
CA LEU A 269 -54.80 20.03 41.99
C LEU A 269 -54.70 19.64 40.52
N ASP A 270 -55.58 20.16 39.66
CA ASP A 270 -55.55 19.90 38.21
C ASP A 270 -54.28 20.48 37.54
N SER A 271 -53.81 21.66 37.98
CA SER A 271 -52.56 22.22 37.46
C SER A 271 -51.36 21.40 37.91
N PHE A 272 -51.34 20.94 39.17
CA PHE A 272 -50.28 20.08 39.70
C PHE A 272 -50.22 18.72 39.00
N ILE A 273 -51.38 18.09 38.74
CA ILE A 273 -51.45 16.84 37.98
C ILE A 273 -50.86 17.04 36.57
N LYS A 274 -51.24 18.11 35.87
CA LYS A 274 -50.71 18.42 34.53
C LYS A 274 -49.20 18.68 34.56
N GLU A 275 -48.69 19.35 35.58
CA GLU A 275 -47.25 19.61 35.70
C GLU A 275 -46.47 18.34 36.04
N SER A 276 -47.01 17.47 36.91
CA SER A 276 -46.40 16.17 37.21
C SER A 276 -46.31 15.27 35.98
N ALA A 277 -47.36 15.21 35.16
CA ALA A 277 -47.37 14.43 33.92
C ALA A 277 -46.34 14.95 32.89
N LYS A 278 -46.16 16.28 32.81
CA LYS A 278 -45.12 16.87 31.94
C LYS A 278 -43.71 16.52 32.41
N LYS A 279 -43.45 16.58 33.72
CA LYS A 279 -42.15 16.19 34.30
C LYS A 279 -41.84 14.71 34.05
N GLU A 280 -42.84 13.84 34.20
CA GLU A 280 -42.69 12.41 33.92
C GLU A 280 -42.37 12.16 32.42
N GLU A 281 -43.03 12.89 31.51
CA GLU A 281 -42.72 12.80 30.07
C GLU A 281 -41.31 13.30 29.74
N GLU A 282 -40.86 14.40 30.36
CA GLU A 282 -39.50 14.92 30.21
C GLU A 282 -38.45 13.95 30.74
N GLU A 283 -38.70 13.29 31.87
CA GLU A 283 -37.81 12.29 32.46
C GLU A 283 -37.71 11.04 31.55
N LEU A 284 -38.83 10.60 30.96
CA LEU A 284 -38.86 9.55 29.93
C LEU A 284 -38.10 9.93 28.65
N ARG A 285 -38.10 11.21 28.26
CA ARG A 285 -37.28 11.70 27.15
C ARG A 285 -35.79 11.71 27.51
N HIS A 286 -35.44 12.14 28.73
CA HIS A 286 -34.05 12.12 29.19
C HIS A 286 -33.50 10.70 29.29
N GLN A 287 -34.29 9.75 29.80
CA GLN A 287 -33.90 8.33 29.83
C GLN A 287 -33.66 7.75 28.43
N ARG A 288 -34.52 8.08 27.45
CA ARG A 288 -34.30 7.67 26.06
C ARG A 288 -33.03 8.28 25.47
N MET A 289 -32.80 9.57 25.70
CA MET A 289 -31.57 10.23 25.22
C MET A 289 -30.32 9.64 25.87
N ILE A 290 -30.34 9.32 27.17
CA ILE A 290 -29.24 8.63 27.85
C ILE A 290 -28.98 7.25 27.23
N HIS A 291 -30.04 6.50 26.90
CA HIS A 291 -29.91 5.20 26.26
C HIS A 291 -29.29 5.31 24.86
N GLU A 292 -29.79 6.22 24.02
CA GLU A 292 -29.25 6.50 22.67
C GLU A 292 -27.78 6.96 22.73
N LEU A 293 -27.43 7.83 23.68
CA LEU A 293 -26.04 8.24 23.92
C LEU A 293 -25.17 7.07 24.36
N GLY A 294 -25.72 6.14 25.15
CA GLY A 294 -25.05 4.90 25.54
C GLY A 294 -24.74 4.00 24.34
N GLU A 295 -25.71 3.76 23.47
CA GLU A 295 -25.53 2.98 22.23
C GLU A 295 -24.49 3.62 21.31
N HIS A 296 -24.53 4.95 21.14
CA HIS A 296 -23.52 5.67 20.36
C HIS A 296 -22.12 5.58 20.98
N ALA A 297 -22.00 5.63 22.31
CA ALA A 297 -20.72 5.45 22.98
C ALA A 297 -20.16 4.03 22.77
N GLU A 298 -21.00 2.99 22.83
CA GLU A 298 -20.58 1.62 22.52
C GLU A 298 -20.12 1.45 21.07
N LEU A 299 -20.84 2.06 20.11
CA LEU A 299 -20.43 2.06 18.70
C LEU A 299 -19.06 2.72 18.50
N LEU A 300 -18.83 3.88 19.13
CA LEU A 300 -17.54 4.58 19.07
C LEU A 300 -16.40 3.77 19.72
N ILE A 301 -16.68 3.07 20.83
CA ILE A 301 -15.71 2.16 21.45
C ILE A 301 -15.37 1.02 20.46
N ASN A 302 -16.36 0.42 19.82
CA ASN A 302 -16.13 -0.64 18.84
C ASN A 302 -15.32 -0.15 17.63
N GLU A 303 -15.65 1.00 17.06
CA GLU A 303 -14.88 1.62 15.97
C GLU A 303 -13.44 1.91 16.38
N LYS A 304 -13.24 2.45 17.59
CA LYS A 304 -11.90 2.69 18.13
C LYS A 304 -11.10 1.39 18.22
N THR A 305 -11.69 0.31 18.75
CA THR A 305 -10.98 -0.99 18.83
C THR A 305 -10.65 -1.55 17.44
N LEU A 306 -11.54 -1.40 16.46
CA LEU A 306 -11.27 -1.81 15.08
C LEU A 306 -10.11 -1.01 14.47
N LEU A 307 -10.09 0.32 14.67
CA LEU A 307 -8.99 1.17 14.21
C LEU A 307 -7.66 0.81 14.90
N GLU A 308 -7.67 0.54 16.20
CA GLU A 308 -6.47 0.08 16.93
C GLU A 308 -5.96 -1.26 16.39
N THR A 309 -6.84 -2.23 16.10
CA THR A 309 -6.42 -3.49 15.48
C THR A 309 -5.88 -3.32 14.07
N ALA A 310 -6.44 -2.40 13.28
CA ALA A 310 -5.94 -2.09 11.94
C ALA A 310 -4.57 -1.40 12.00
N LEU A 311 -4.37 -0.50 12.95
CA LEU A 311 -3.10 0.19 13.17
C LEU A 311 -2.00 -0.78 13.59
N ASN A 312 -2.28 -1.69 14.53
CA ASN A 312 -1.34 -2.72 14.95
C ASN A 312 -0.92 -3.64 13.79
N LYS A 313 -1.85 -4.04 12.91
CA LYS A 313 -1.51 -4.82 11.72
C LYS A 313 -0.59 -4.06 10.76
N LEU A 314 -0.84 -2.77 10.59
CA LEU A 314 -0.04 -1.93 9.69
C LEU A 314 1.38 -1.71 10.26
N GLU A 315 1.52 -1.62 11.58
CA GLU A 315 2.83 -1.62 12.25
C GLU A 315 3.56 -2.96 12.10
N GLU A 316 2.87 -4.09 12.25
CA GLU A 316 3.45 -5.42 12.01
C GLU A 316 3.94 -5.59 10.57
N ASP A 317 3.14 -5.15 9.59
CA ASP A 317 3.51 -5.22 8.18
C ASP A 317 4.72 -4.31 7.86
N LEU A 318 4.79 -3.13 8.47
CA LEU A 318 5.95 -2.24 8.34
C LEU A 318 7.22 -2.82 8.97
N ILE A 319 7.10 -3.55 10.09
CA ILE A 319 8.23 -4.29 10.68
C ILE A 319 8.68 -5.42 9.75
N ARG A 320 7.75 -6.17 9.14
CA ARG A 320 8.06 -7.23 8.16
C ARG A 320 8.74 -6.69 6.92
N GLU A 321 8.28 -5.55 6.40
CA GLU A 321 8.88 -4.90 5.23
C GLU A 321 10.31 -4.44 5.53
N LYS A 322 10.55 -3.85 6.72
CA LYS A 322 11.91 -3.49 7.16
C LYS A 322 12.82 -4.71 7.30
N ALA A 323 12.32 -5.82 7.85
CA ALA A 323 13.08 -7.06 7.94
C ALA A 323 13.45 -7.59 6.54
N SER A 324 12.48 -7.68 5.64
CA SER A 324 12.70 -8.13 4.25
C SER A 324 13.68 -7.23 3.50
N LYS A 325 13.66 -5.91 3.73
CA LYS A 325 14.60 -4.97 3.11
C LYS A 325 16.03 -5.18 3.62
N ASN A 326 16.20 -5.46 4.91
CA ASN A 326 17.51 -5.80 5.46
C ASN A 326 18.02 -7.14 4.93
N ASP A 327 17.15 -8.14 4.80
CA ASP A 327 17.52 -9.43 4.21
C ASP A 327 17.96 -9.26 2.75
N PHE A 328 17.24 -8.46 1.97
CA PHE A 328 17.63 -8.14 0.59
C PHE A 328 18.96 -7.37 0.51
N ALA A 329 19.20 -6.44 1.43
CA ALA A 329 20.49 -5.74 1.51
C ALA A 329 21.65 -6.70 1.81
N ASN A 330 21.43 -7.66 2.72
CA ASN A 330 22.41 -8.70 3.04
C ASN A 330 22.66 -9.63 1.83
N GLU A 331 21.61 -10.06 1.12
CA GLU A 331 21.75 -10.85 -0.11
C GLU A 331 22.51 -10.08 -1.20
N GLN A 332 22.24 -8.78 -1.35
CA GLN A 332 22.94 -7.93 -2.29
C GLN A 332 24.43 -7.78 -1.95
N GLU A 333 24.78 -7.67 -0.67
CA GLU A 333 26.16 -7.65 -0.20
C GLU A 333 26.86 -8.99 -0.46
N GLN A 334 26.21 -10.11 -0.18
CA GLN A 334 26.73 -11.45 -0.47
C GLN A 334 26.99 -11.65 -1.97
N LEU A 335 26.05 -11.25 -2.82
CA LEU A 335 26.21 -11.31 -4.28
C LEU A 335 27.34 -10.40 -4.77
N SER A 336 27.49 -9.19 -4.21
CA SER A 336 28.59 -8.29 -4.55
C SER A 336 29.95 -8.88 -4.18
N ASN A 337 30.07 -9.50 -3.01
CA ASN A 337 31.30 -10.16 -2.58
C ASN A 337 31.60 -11.41 -3.43
N ALA A 338 30.57 -12.18 -3.81
CA ALA A 338 30.72 -13.32 -4.70
C ALA A 338 31.18 -12.89 -6.11
N LEU A 339 30.66 -11.77 -6.63
CA LEU A 339 31.10 -11.21 -7.91
C LEU A 339 32.56 -10.77 -7.87
N LYS A 340 32.98 -10.04 -6.83
CA LYS A 340 34.39 -9.65 -6.66
C LYS A 340 35.32 -10.86 -6.65
N LYS A 341 34.95 -11.91 -5.91
CA LYS A 341 35.73 -13.16 -5.90
C LYS A 341 35.81 -13.81 -7.27
N LYS A 342 34.72 -13.78 -8.06
CA LYS A 342 34.73 -14.29 -9.44
C LYS A 342 35.56 -13.43 -10.38
N GLU A 343 35.58 -12.10 -10.20
CA GLU A 343 36.45 -11.20 -10.95
C GLU A 343 37.94 -11.45 -10.63
N GLU A 344 38.27 -11.72 -9.37
CA GLU A 344 39.62 -12.14 -8.96
C GLU A 344 40.01 -13.49 -9.59
N GLU A 345 39.14 -14.50 -9.53
CA GLU A 345 39.37 -15.81 -10.17
C GLU A 345 39.56 -15.68 -11.71
N ILE A 346 38.76 -14.83 -12.37
CA ILE A 346 38.91 -14.56 -13.82
C ILE A 346 40.24 -13.88 -14.10
N SER A 347 40.65 -12.92 -13.27
CA SER A 347 41.93 -12.21 -13.42
C SER A 347 43.12 -13.14 -13.25
N GLU A 348 43.07 -14.06 -12.28
CA GLU A 348 44.09 -15.10 -12.11
C GLU A 348 44.15 -16.07 -13.30
N LEU A 349 43.00 -16.47 -13.84
CA LEU A 349 42.95 -17.32 -15.03
C LEU A 349 43.52 -16.62 -16.27
N HIS A 350 43.22 -15.32 -16.44
CA HIS A 350 43.83 -14.52 -17.50
C HIS A 350 45.35 -14.47 -17.37
N PHE A 351 45.87 -14.20 -16.17
CA PHE A 351 47.31 -14.18 -15.93
C PHE A 351 47.98 -15.52 -16.28
N LYS A 352 47.39 -16.66 -15.85
CA LYS A 352 47.91 -17.99 -16.19
C LYS A 352 47.87 -18.28 -17.69
N ASN A 353 46.83 -17.81 -18.39
CA ASN A 353 46.72 -18.00 -19.82
C ASN A 353 47.78 -17.19 -20.58
N ASP A 354 48.04 -15.95 -20.15
CA ASP A 354 49.10 -15.12 -20.72
C ASP A 354 50.50 -15.73 -20.46
N GLU A 355 50.72 -16.30 -19.28
CA GLU A 355 51.95 -17.03 -18.97
C GLU A 355 52.13 -18.27 -19.86
N LEU A 356 51.06 -19.06 -20.05
CA LEU A 356 51.05 -20.20 -20.96
C LEU A 356 51.32 -19.77 -22.41
N ALA A 357 50.70 -18.69 -22.88
CA ALA A 357 50.93 -18.14 -24.21
C ALA A 357 52.40 -17.76 -24.41
N ALA A 358 53.02 -17.08 -23.43
CA ALA A 358 54.45 -16.75 -23.47
C ALA A 358 55.34 -18.00 -23.49
N GLN A 359 54.99 -19.05 -22.75
CA GLN A 359 55.71 -20.33 -22.82
C GLN A 359 55.58 -21.00 -24.19
N PHE A 360 54.40 -20.94 -24.82
CA PHE A 360 54.19 -21.46 -26.17
C PHE A 360 55.00 -20.69 -27.21
N GLU A 361 55.03 -19.35 -27.15
CA GLU A 361 55.86 -18.53 -28.04
C GLU A 361 57.35 -18.86 -27.90
N ASN A 362 57.84 -19.05 -26.67
CA ASN A 362 59.23 -19.44 -26.44
C ASN A 362 59.54 -20.83 -27.02
N LYS A 363 58.66 -21.82 -26.77
CA LYS A 363 58.80 -23.16 -27.38
C LYS A 363 58.77 -23.11 -28.90
N GLU A 364 57.89 -22.30 -29.49
CA GLU A 364 57.81 -22.13 -30.93
C GLU A 364 59.09 -21.48 -31.49
N ALA A 365 59.64 -20.48 -30.80
CA ALA A 365 60.92 -19.86 -31.18
C ALA A 365 62.08 -20.89 -31.18
N ILE A 366 62.16 -21.72 -30.14
CA ILE A 366 63.15 -22.80 -30.05
C ILE A 366 62.97 -23.82 -31.19
N LEU A 367 61.73 -24.23 -31.47
CA LEU A 367 61.44 -25.15 -32.58
C LEU A 367 61.82 -24.56 -33.94
N ARG A 368 61.53 -23.28 -34.17
CA ARG A 368 61.94 -22.58 -35.40
C ARG A 368 63.47 -22.55 -35.55
N GLN A 369 64.19 -22.29 -34.45
CA GLN A 369 65.66 -22.32 -34.46
C GLN A 369 66.21 -23.72 -34.78
N LEU A 370 65.69 -24.77 -34.13
CA LEU A 370 66.09 -26.16 -34.39
C LEU A 370 65.81 -26.58 -35.84
N VAL A 371 64.68 -26.17 -36.42
CA VAL A 371 64.35 -26.42 -37.83
C VAL A 371 65.35 -25.72 -38.76
N GLN A 372 65.70 -24.46 -38.47
CA GLN A 372 66.70 -23.73 -39.25
C GLN A 372 68.09 -24.37 -39.17
N GLU A 373 68.53 -24.78 -37.97
CA GLU A 373 69.79 -25.50 -37.78
C GLU A 373 69.79 -26.86 -38.51
N GLY A 374 68.67 -27.58 -38.44
CA GLY A 374 68.46 -28.83 -39.18
C GLY A 374 68.56 -28.63 -40.70
N GLN A 375 67.89 -27.61 -41.25
CA GLN A 375 67.98 -27.27 -42.67
C GLN A 375 69.40 -26.85 -43.08
N ALA A 376 70.10 -26.08 -42.25
CA ALA A 376 71.49 -25.69 -42.51
C ALA A 376 72.44 -26.91 -42.53
N ARG A 377 72.25 -27.86 -41.60
CA ARG A 377 73.00 -29.13 -41.58
C ARG A 377 72.72 -29.96 -42.83
N VAL A 378 71.46 -30.10 -43.25
CA VAL A 378 71.08 -30.83 -44.46
C VAL A 378 71.75 -30.19 -45.69
N GLN A 379 71.69 -28.87 -45.85
CA GLN A 379 72.35 -28.19 -46.96
C GLN A 379 73.87 -28.37 -46.96
N LYS A 380 74.49 -28.41 -45.78
CA LYS A 380 75.92 -28.68 -45.65
C LYS A 380 76.26 -30.11 -46.09
N LEU A 381 75.48 -31.09 -45.66
CA LEU A 381 75.64 -32.49 -46.08
C LEU A 381 75.40 -32.66 -47.58
N GLU A 382 74.41 -31.98 -48.17
CA GLU A 382 74.18 -32.00 -49.62
C GLU A 382 75.38 -31.45 -50.40
N LYS A 383 76.03 -30.38 -49.91
CA LYS A 383 77.28 -29.86 -50.49
C LYS A 383 78.42 -30.87 -50.37
N GLU A 384 78.62 -31.46 -49.19
CA GLU A 384 79.66 -32.48 -48.98
C GLU A 384 79.44 -33.75 -49.83
N ILE A 385 78.18 -34.16 -50.02
CA ILE A 385 77.81 -35.27 -50.93
C ILE A 385 78.08 -34.88 -52.38
N LYS A 386 77.79 -33.64 -52.78
CA LYS A 386 78.07 -33.16 -54.13
C LYS A 386 79.59 -33.10 -54.39
N ASP A 387 80.35 -32.61 -53.43
CA ASP A 387 81.81 -32.50 -53.50
C ASP A 387 82.48 -33.89 -53.50
N SER A 388 81.98 -34.85 -52.71
CA SER A 388 82.46 -36.25 -52.74
C SER A 388 82.10 -36.96 -54.04
N LYS A 389 80.88 -36.77 -54.58
CA LYS A 389 80.53 -37.25 -55.94
C LYS A 389 81.41 -36.65 -57.03
N GLN A 390 81.94 -35.44 -56.82
CA GLN A 390 82.85 -34.78 -57.76
C GLN A 390 84.29 -35.29 -57.63
N ARG A 391 84.69 -35.77 -56.45
CA ARG A 391 85.97 -36.47 -56.18
C ARG A 391 85.96 -37.93 -56.61
N ALA A 392 84.79 -38.58 -56.67
CA ALA A 392 84.60 -39.97 -57.12
C ALA A 392 84.76 -40.19 -58.64
N LYS A 393 85.54 -39.36 -59.35
CA LYS A 393 85.89 -39.55 -60.77
C LYS A 393 87.24 -40.23 -60.99
N ASP A 394 87.91 -40.69 -59.93
CA ASP A 394 89.10 -41.56 -59.99
C ASP A 394 88.78 -42.93 -59.36
N PRO A 395 88.93 -44.07 -60.09
CA PRO A 395 88.39 -45.38 -59.70
C PRO A 395 89.15 -46.11 -58.57
N GLU A 396 90.09 -45.46 -57.87
CA GLU A 396 90.94 -46.12 -56.86
C GLU A 396 90.65 -45.69 -55.40
N ILE A 397 89.81 -44.66 -55.21
CA ILE A 397 89.42 -44.13 -53.88
C ILE A 397 88.09 -44.74 -53.39
N GLU A 398 87.31 -45.35 -54.28
CA GLU A 398 85.95 -45.85 -54.03
C GLU A 398 85.84 -46.93 -52.95
N LYS A 399 86.92 -47.67 -52.66
CA LYS A 399 86.89 -48.75 -51.64
C LYS A 399 87.19 -48.27 -50.22
N GLN A 400 87.98 -47.21 -50.04
CA GLN A 400 88.35 -46.71 -48.72
C GLN A 400 87.35 -45.69 -48.18
N GLU A 401 86.74 -44.87 -49.04
CA GLU A 401 85.73 -43.89 -48.60
C GLU A 401 84.38 -44.55 -48.29
N PHE A 402 84.01 -45.65 -48.95
CA PHE A 402 82.77 -46.38 -48.64
C PHE A 402 82.83 -47.08 -47.27
N GLU A 403 83.99 -47.63 -46.87
CA GLU A 403 84.17 -48.20 -45.52
C GLU A 403 84.19 -47.13 -44.43
N ALA A 404 84.74 -45.94 -44.73
CA ALA A 404 84.70 -44.80 -43.81
C ALA A 404 83.28 -44.23 -43.65
N LEU A 405 82.51 -44.12 -44.75
CA LEU A 405 81.11 -43.71 -44.69
C LEU A 405 80.22 -44.73 -43.97
N ALA A 406 80.44 -46.03 -44.19
CA ALA A 406 79.70 -47.08 -43.48
C ALA A 406 79.91 -47.01 -41.96
N LYS A 407 81.17 -46.82 -41.51
CA LYS A 407 81.48 -46.60 -40.09
C LYS A 407 80.85 -45.32 -39.54
N ASN A 408 80.78 -44.25 -40.33
CA ASN A 408 80.17 -43.00 -39.89
C ASN A 408 78.64 -43.11 -39.81
N CYS A 409 78.01 -43.84 -40.72
CA CYS A 409 76.58 -44.15 -40.66
C CYS A 409 76.25 -45.02 -39.44
N GLU A 410 77.06 -46.03 -39.13
CA GLU A 410 76.89 -46.85 -37.93
C GLU A 410 77.07 -46.04 -36.63
N LYS A 411 78.03 -45.11 -36.62
CA LYS A 411 78.26 -44.21 -35.49
C LYS A 411 77.11 -43.22 -35.30
N LEU A 412 76.60 -42.63 -36.38
CA LEU A 412 75.42 -41.75 -36.34
C LEU A 412 74.15 -42.52 -35.95
N GLN A 413 74.00 -43.77 -36.37
CA GLN A 413 72.86 -44.61 -35.99
C GLN A 413 72.90 -44.94 -34.49
N ASN A 414 74.07 -45.22 -33.93
CA ASN A 414 74.26 -45.44 -32.49
C ASN A 414 74.07 -44.15 -31.68
N GLU A 415 74.55 -43.00 -32.16
CA GLU A 415 74.29 -41.71 -31.52
C GLU A 415 72.80 -41.37 -31.53
N ASN A 416 72.09 -41.64 -32.64
CA ASN A 416 70.64 -41.40 -32.73
C ASN A 416 69.84 -42.36 -31.82
N LEU A 417 70.27 -43.61 -31.68
CA LEU A 417 69.69 -44.55 -30.71
C LEU A 417 69.92 -44.06 -29.27
N SER A 418 71.12 -43.56 -28.94
CA SER A 418 71.42 -43.01 -27.61
C SER A 418 70.63 -41.73 -27.29
N LEU A 419 70.41 -40.87 -28.28
CA LEU A 419 69.57 -39.68 -28.13
C LEU A 419 68.09 -40.05 -27.99
N SER A 420 67.62 -41.07 -28.70
CA SER A 420 66.25 -41.58 -28.54
C SER A 420 66.00 -42.18 -27.16
N THR A 421 66.97 -42.90 -26.59
CA THR A 421 66.86 -43.40 -25.20
C THR A 421 66.91 -42.26 -24.19
N ALA A 422 67.81 -41.29 -24.35
CA ALA A 422 67.87 -40.12 -23.46
C ALA A 422 66.60 -39.25 -23.51
N LEU A 423 65.96 -39.15 -24.69
CA LEU A 423 64.69 -38.43 -24.83
C LEU A 423 63.55 -39.15 -24.07
N LYS A 424 63.50 -40.48 -24.16
CA LYS A 424 62.51 -41.29 -23.42
C LYS A 424 62.72 -41.22 -21.91
N GLU A 425 63.97 -41.24 -21.44
CA GLU A 425 64.30 -41.08 -20.02
C GLU A 425 63.90 -39.69 -19.50
N SER A 426 64.10 -38.63 -20.29
CA SER A 426 63.63 -37.28 -19.95
C SER A 426 62.10 -37.15 -19.94
N GLU A 427 61.39 -37.88 -20.80
CA GLU A 427 59.92 -37.92 -20.78
C GLU A 427 59.37 -38.72 -19.59
N THR A 428 60.05 -39.79 -19.17
CA THR A 428 59.66 -40.55 -17.96
C THR A 428 59.93 -39.78 -16.67
N GLU A 429 61.08 -39.10 -16.54
CA GLU A 429 61.37 -38.25 -15.37
C GLU A 429 60.38 -37.08 -15.24
N LYS A 430 59.90 -36.54 -16.36
CA LYS A 430 58.87 -35.49 -16.37
C LYS A 430 57.48 -36.01 -16.01
N MET A 431 57.16 -37.26 -16.36
CA MET A 431 55.91 -37.91 -15.95
C MET A 431 55.91 -38.26 -14.45
N GLU A 432 57.02 -38.78 -13.91
CA GLU A 432 57.16 -39.06 -12.47
C GLU A 432 57.10 -37.76 -11.63
N ALA A 433 57.73 -36.67 -12.10
CA ALA A 433 57.63 -35.37 -11.44
C ALA A 433 56.24 -34.70 -11.52
N LEU A 434 55.36 -35.18 -12.41
CA LEU A 434 53.96 -34.75 -12.54
C LEU A 434 53.02 -35.58 -11.65
N GLU A 435 53.32 -36.85 -11.40
CA GLU A 435 52.60 -37.69 -10.42
C GLU A 435 52.94 -37.34 -8.97
N GLU A 436 54.13 -36.82 -8.67
CA GLU A 436 54.51 -36.39 -7.32
C GLU A 436 53.94 -35.01 -6.91
N LYS A 437 53.27 -34.31 -7.84
CA LYS A 437 52.68 -32.97 -7.64
C LYS A 437 51.14 -32.91 -7.73
N MET A 438 50.47 -34.06 -7.93
CA MET A 438 49.04 -34.24 -7.66
C MET A 438 48.86 -34.91 -6.29
#